data_AF-A0A1Y1WXU7-F1
#
_entry.id   AF-A0A1Y1WXU7-F1
#
_cell.length_a   1.000
_cell.length_b   1.000
_cell.length_c   1.000
_cell.angle_alpha   90.00
_cell.angle_beta   90.00
_cell.angle_gamma   90.00
#
_symmetry.space_group_name_H-M   'P 1'
#
loop_
_entity.id
_entity.type
_entity.pdbx_description
1 polymer ?
#
loop_
_entity_poly.entity_id
_entity_poly.type
_entity_poly.pdbx_seq_one_letter_code
_entity_poly.pdbx_strand_id
1 'polypeptide(L)'
;MKYQTGEHGTRRWINENDEEHIDAYWGSKKAWEEIPEIIHIDHGYDETKPESELTLEDMKRAAVFRGGSCDSTEMTKGDWKTPLKFTCQYGHHFIGSPRLILEGGHWCDECERKSWNYGNRAKKDKFFAQVWDPLHEPNELREYPKIVNELEIE
;
A
#
# COMPACT_ATOMS: atom_id res chain seq x y z
N MET A 1 -2.65 3.91 20.64
CA MET A 1 -1.69 4.84 21.29
C MET A 1 -0.96 4.26 22.51
N LYS A 2 -1.61 3.44 23.36
CA LYS A 2 -1.00 2.90 24.61
C LYS A 2 0.39 2.25 24.45
N TYR A 3 0.64 1.55 23.35
CA TYR A 3 1.93 0.86 23.12
C TYR A 3 3.06 1.80 22.69
N GLN A 4 2.77 2.93 22.04
CA GLN A 4 3.80 3.87 21.59
C GLN A 4 4.41 4.65 22.76
N THR A 5 3.70 4.71 23.90
CA THR A 5 4.13 5.40 25.12
C THR A 5 4.51 4.43 26.25
N GLY A 6 4.52 3.12 25.97
CA GLY A 6 4.94 2.10 26.94
C GLY A 6 6.45 2.06 27.14
N GLU A 7 6.95 1.10 27.94
CA GLU A 7 8.37 0.96 28.27
C GLU A 7 9.27 0.93 27.02
N HIS A 8 8.86 0.16 26.01
CA HIS A 8 9.53 0.05 24.70
C HIS A 8 8.86 0.89 23.60
N GLY A 9 8.15 1.94 23.99
CA GLY A 9 7.42 2.80 23.09
C GLY A 9 8.33 3.84 22.44
N THR A 10 8.40 3.86 21.12
CA THR A 10 9.19 4.84 20.36
C THR A 10 8.86 6.29 20.68
N ARG A 11 7.59 6.62 20.98
CA ARG A 11 7.24 7.99 21.44
C ARG A 11 7.76 8.29 22.83
N ARG A 12 7.83 7.29 23.73
CA ARG A 12 8.38 7.47 25.07
C ARG A 12 9.86 7.83 24.99
N TRP A 13 10.65 7.08 24.23
CA TRP A 13 12.08 7.33 24.07
C TRP A 13 12.36 8.75 23.59
N ILE A 14 11.61 9.22 22.59
CA ILE A 14 11.70 10.60 22.10
C ILE A 14 11.33 11.63 23.17
N ASN A 15 10.22 11.42 23.88
CA ASN A 15 9.73 12.33 24.92
C ASN A 15 10.68 12.41 26.12
N GLU A 16 11.30 11.30 26.52
CA GLU A 16 12.22 11.18 27.65
C GLU A 16 13.69 11.44 27.27
N ASN A 17 13.97 11.65 25.97
CA ASN A 17 15.31 11.78 25.43
C ASN A 17 16.23 10.59 25.78
N ASP A 18 15.71 9.38 25.61
CA ASP A 18 16.43 8.12 25.81
C ASP A 18 17.40 7.88 24.64
N GLU A 19 18.62 8.41 24.77
CA GLU A 19 19.60 8.48 23.68
C GLU A 19 19.99 7.10 23.14
N GLU A 20 20.09 6.07 23.99
CA GLU A 20 20.45 4.71 23.57
C GLU A 20 19.40 4.12 22.62
N HIS A 21 18.11 4.24 22.96
CA HIS A 21 17.05 3.71 22.11
C HIS A 21 16.82 4.55 20.86
N ILE A 22 16.98 5.87 20.96
CA ILE A 22 16.89 6.77 19.81
C ILE A 22 18.00 6.46 18.80
N ASP A 23 19.24 6.30 19.27
CA ASP A 23 20.38 5.92 18.45
C ASP A 23 20.16 4.55 17.78
N ALA A 24 19.70 3.55 18.53
CA ALA A 24 19.44 2.22 17.98
C ALA A 24 18.39 2.19 16.84
N TYR A 25 17.39 3.09 16.87
CA TYR A 25 16.32 3.12 15.87
C TYR A 25 16.57 4.08 14.70
N TRP A 26 17.13 5.26 14.97
CA TRP A 26 17.27 6.32 13.98
C TRP A 26 18.72 6.78 13.78
N GLY A 27 19.68 6.24 14.54
CA GLY A 27 21.10 6.62 14.51
C GLY A 27 21.42 7.99 15.13
N SER A 28 20.40 8.78 15.47
CA SER A 28 20.48 9.96 16.33
C SER A 28 19.10 10.62 16.47
N LYS A 29 18.93 11.47 17.47
CA LYS A 29 17.75 12.34 17.58
C LYS A 29 17.63 13.30 16.40
N LYS A 30 18.77 13.82 15.92
CA LYS A 30 18.81 14.69 14.75
C LYS A 30 18.23 14.00 13.51
N ALA A 31 18.63 12.76 13.25
CA ALA A 31 18.10 11.98 12.13
C ALA A 31 16.59 11.72 12.28
N TRP A 32 16.08 11.54 13.51
CA TRP A 32 14.64 11.47 13.76
C TRP A 32 13.91 12.80 13.48
N GLU A 33 14.47 13.94 13.88
CA GLU A 33 13.90 15.27 13.63
C GLU A 33 13.93 15.66 12.14
N GLU A 34 14.87 15.10 11.36
CA GLU A 34 14.97 15.28 9.91
C GLU A 34 14.01 14.37 9.11
N ILE A 35 13.29 13.45 9.76
CA ILE A 35 12.27 12.64 9.09
C ILE A 35 11.20 13.58 8.54
N PRO A 36 10.92 13.53 7.23
CA PRO A 36 9.92 14.40 6.63
C PRO A 36 8.54 14.17 7.25
N GLU A 37 7.74 15.23 7.31
CA GLU A 37 6.33 15.11 7.63
C GLU A 37 5.60 14.21 6.62
N ILE A 38 4.36 13.84 6.96
CA ILE A 38 3.53 12.91 6.20
C ILE A 38 3.51 13.31 4.71
N ILE A 39 4.04 12.42 3.88
CA ILE A 39 3.93 12.53 2.42
C ILE A 39 2.60 11.90 2.02
N HIS A 40 1.67 12.74 1.57
CA HIS A 40 0.40 12.26 1.03
C HIS A 40 0.62 11.68 -0.38
N ILE A 41 0.12 10.47 -0.61
CA ILE A 41 0.14 9.81 -1.91
C ILE A 41 -1.27 9.78 -2.50
N ASP A 42 -1.40 9.91 -3.82
CA ASP A 42 -2.67 9.83 -4.53
C ASP A 42 -3.13 8.36 -4.58
N HIS A 43 -4.23 8.01 -3.91
CA HIS A 43 -4.75 6.64 -3.96
C HIS A 43 -5.56 6.33 -5.23
N GLY A 44 -5.72 7.30 -6.15
CA GLY A 44 -6.46 7.17 -7.39
C GLY A 44 -7.96 7.47 -7.27
N TYR A 45 -8.40 7.97 -6.12
CA TYR A 45 -9.79 8.40 -5.86
C TYR A 45 -9.82 9.64 -4.95
N ASP A 46 -11.01 10.23 -4.79
CA ASP A 46 -11.19 11.41 -3.93
C ASP A 46 -11.34 11.00 -2.47
N GLU A 47 -10.23 11.06 -1.73
CA GLU A 47 -10.14 10.75 -0.30
C GLU A 47 -10.83 11.78 0.61
N THR A 48 -11.25 12.94 0.08
CA THR A 48 -11.96 13.96 0.86
C THR A 48 -13.44 13.63 1.06
N LYS A 49 -13.98 12.70 0.26
CA LYS A 49 -15.36 12.24 0.39
C LYS A 49 -15.55 11.44 1.68
N PRO A 50 -16.69 11.61 2.38
CA PRO A 50 -17.01 10.74 3.50
C PRO A 50 -17.22 9.30 3.02
N GLU A 51 -16.93 8.32 3.87
CA GLU A 51 -17.05 6.89 3.54
C GLU A 51 -18.43 6.53 2.94
N SER A 52 -19.52 7.16 3.41
CA SER A 52 -20.88 6.94 2.93
C SER A 52 -21.10 7.33 1.46
N GLU A 53 -20.19 8.12 0.89
CA GLU A 53 -20.28 8.65 -0.46
C GLU A 53 -19.39 7.90 -1.47
N LEU A 54 -18.70 6.83 -1.04
CA LEU A 54 -17.90 5.99 -1.94
C LEU A 54 -18.78 5.32 -3.00
N THR A 55 -18.39 5.42 -4.26
CA THR A 55 -19.15 4.87 -5.40
C THR A 55 -18.33 3.84 -6.20
N LEU A 56 -19.01 3.10 -7.08
CA LEU A 56 -18.36 2.23 -8.06
C LEU A 56 -17.36 3.00 -8.95
N GLU A 57 -17.67 4.26 -9.27
CA GLU A 57 -16.80 5.08 -10.12
C GLU A 57 -15.47 5.41 -9.44
N ASP A 58 -15.49 5.64 -8.12
CA ASP A 58 -14.27 5.83 -7.33
C ASP A 58 -13.40 4.55 -7.38
N MET A 59 -14.03 3.37 -7.28
CA MET A 59 -13.33 2.08 -7.41
C MET A 59 -12.75 1.87 -8.81
N LYS A 60 -13.48 2.23 -9.86
CA LYS A 60 -12.99 2.16 -11.25
C LYS A 60 -11.79 3.09 -11.47
N ARG A 61 -11.85 4.32 -10.97
CA ARG A 61 -10.73 5.26 -11.04
C ARG A 61 -9.50 4.74 -10.31
N ALA A 62 -9.65 4.24 -9.09
CA ALA A 62 -8.54 3.68 -8.32
C ALA A 62 -7.91 2.47 -9.02
N ALA A 63 -8.73 1.62 -9.65
CA ALA A 63 -8.26 0.48 -10.43
C ALA A 63 -7.47 0.90 -11.68
N VAL A 64 -7.97 1.87 -12.44
CA VAL A 64 -7.28 2.44 -13.60
C VAL A 64 -5.96 3.09 -13.20
N PHE A 65 -5.94 3.78 -12.04
CA PHE A 65 -4.72 4.37 -11.51
C PHE A 65 -3.63 3.33 -11.19
N ARG A 66 -4.04 2.11 -10.79
CA ARG A 66 -3.17 0.94 -10.60
C ARG A 66 -2.85 0.18 -11.89
N GLY A 67 -3.27 0.70 -13.04
CA GLY A 67 -3.06 0.10 -14.35
C GLY A 67 -3.98 -1.07 -14.70
N GLY A 68 -5.03 -1.30 -13.90
CA GLY A 68 -6.01 -2.36 -14.12
C GLY A 68 -7.43 -1.82 -14.32
N SER A 69 -8.43 -2.67 -14.03
CA SER A 69 -9.85 -2.34 -14.12
C SER A 69 -10.65 -2.90 -12.94
N CYS A 70 -11.75 -2.23 -12.62
CA CYS A 70 -12.82 -2.78 -11.79
C CYS A 70 -13.91 -3.30 -12.73
N ASP A 71 -14.12 -4.61 -12.73
CA ASP A 71 -14.99 -5.33 -13.66
C ASP A 71 -16.41 -5.52 -13.11
N SER A 72 -16.64 -5.14 -11.85
CA SER A 72 -17.99 -5.06 -11.29
C SER A 72 -18.85 -4.01 -11.99
N THR A 73 -20.11 -4.34 -12.22
CA THR A 73 -21.10 -3.47 -12.87
C THR A 73 -21.92 -2.66 -11.87
N GLU A 74 -21.96 -3.09 -10.60
CA GLU A 74 -22.74 -2.47 -9.54
C GLU A 74 -22.01 -2.50 -8.19
N MET A 75 -22.38 -1.56 -7.33
CA MET A 75 -21.92 -1.44 -5.95
C MET A 75 -22.93 -0.59 -5.19
N THR A 76 -23.26 -0.98 -3.96
CA THR A 76 -24.04 -0.12 -3.06
C THR A 76 -23.17 1.07 -2.63
N LYS A 77 -23.66 2.29 -2.84
CA LYS A 77 -22.97 3.50 -2.42
C LYS A 77 -22.66 3.46 -0.92
N GLY A 78 -21.41 3.73 -0.55
CA GLY A 78 -20.92 3.69 0.83
C GLY A 78 -20.67 2.29 1.39
N ASP A 79 -20.69 1.23 0.57
CA ASP A 79 -20.37 -0.12 1.01
C ASP A 79 -18.88 -0.41 0.88
N TRP A 80 -18.18 -0.51 2.01
CA TRP A 80 -16.73 -0.74 2.04
C TRP A 80 -16.33 -2.21 2.12
N LYS A 81 -17.30 -3.12 2.25
CA LYS A 81 -17.06 -4.51 2.67
C LYS A 81 -17.37 -5.51 1.58
N THR A 82 -18.36 -5.25 0.74
CA THR A 82 -18.75 -6.19 -0.31
C THR A 82 -17.64 -6.31 -1.36
N PRO A 83 -17.12 -7.53 -1.64
CA PRO A 83 -16.08 -7.72 -2.65
C PRO A 83 -16.54 -7.34 -4.06
N LEU A 84 -15.68 -6.65 -4.79
CA LEU A 84 -15.81 -6.35 -6.21
C LEU A 84 -14.80 -7.18 -7.02
N LYS A 85 -15.05 -7.29 -8.33
CA LYS A 85 -14.18 -8.00 -9.27
C LYS A 85 -13.22 -7.02 -9.93
N PHE A 86 -11.97 -7.42 -10.07
CA PHE A 86 -10.92 -6.60 -10.67
C PHE A 86 -10.04 -7.42 -11.62
N THR A 87 -9.41 -6.71 -12.53
CA THR A 87 -8.33 -7.22 -13.38
C THR A 87 -7.09 -6.35 -13.19
N CYS A 88 -5.94 -6.96 -12.89
CA CYS A 88 -4.70 -6.22 -12.67
C CYS A 88 -4.03 -5.81 -13.99
N GLN A 89 -2.95 -5.02 -13.91
CA GLN A 89 -2.16 -4.54 -15.05
C GLN A 89 -1.46 -5.64 -15.88
N TYR A 90 -1.51 -6.89 -15.41
CA TYR A 90 -1.01 -8.07 -16.11
C TYR A 90 -2.12 -9.01 -16.57
N GLY A 91 -3.39 -8.66 -16.35
CA GLY A 91 -4.55 -9.44 -16.80
C GLY A 91 -5.03 -10.51 -15.81
N HIS A 92 -4.48 -10.59 -14.60
CA HIS A 92 -4.99 -11.53 -13.59
C HIS A 92 -6.30 -11.02 -12.99
N HIS A 93 -7.26 -11.93 -12.81
CA HIS A 93 -8.56 -11.63 -12.21
C HIS A 93 -8.57 -11.95 -10.72
N PHE A 94 -9.10 -11.05 -9.91
CA PHE A 94 -9.18 -11.24 -8.45
C PHE A 94 -10.40 -10.51 -7.87
N ILE A 95 -10.66 -10.75 -6.58
CA ILE A 95 -11.73 -10.08 -5.84
C ILE A 95 -11.15 -9.34 -4.63
N GLY A 96 -11.75 -8.21 -4.29
CA GLY A 96 -11.35 -7.42 -3.11
C GLY A 96 -12.46 -6.47 -2.68
N SER A 97 -12.58 -6.24 -1.37
CA SER A 97 -13.48 -5.19 -0.88
C SER A 97 -12.85 -3.81 -1.08
N PRO A 98 -13.65 -2.72 -1.16
CA PRO A 98 -13.09 -1.37 -1.20
C PRO A 98 -12.10 -1.07 -0.09
N ARG A 99 -12.38 -1.52 1.15
CA ARG A 99 -11.45 -1.35 2.28
C ARG A 99 -10.10 -2.00 2.01
N LEU A 100 -10.11 -3.20 1.45
CA LEU A 100 -8.89 -3.96 1.16
C LEU A 100 -8.04 -3.29 0.06
N ILE A 101 -8.70 -2.77 -0.98
CA ILE A 101 -8.04 -2.19 -2.16
C ILE A 101 -7.56 -0.76 -1.92
N LEU A 102 -8.38 0.08 -1.29
CA LEU A 102 -8.10 1.51 -1.12
C LEU A 102 -7.22 1.77 0.10
N GLU A 103 -7.58 1.24 1.27
CA GLU A 103 -6.84 1.51 2.52
C GLU A 103 -5.85 0.41 2.88
N GLY A 104 -6.16 -0.85 2.56
CA GLY A 104 -5.25 -1.97 2.82
C GLY A 104 -4.08 -2.04 1.82
N GLY A 105 -4.17 -1.32 0.70
CA GLY A 105 -3.13 -1.31 -0.34
C GLY A 105 -2.97 -2.65 -1.09
N HIS A 106 -3.89 -3.61 -0.88
CA HIS A 106 -3.85 -4.86 -1.62
C HIS A 106 -4.29 -4.64 -3.06
N TRP A 107 -3.70 -5.42 -3.96
CA TRP A 107 -4.06 -5.37 -5.37
C TRP A 107 -4.24 -6.79 -5.91
N CYS A 108 -3.21 -7.37 -6.52
CA CYS A 108 -3.31 -8.69 -7.14
C CYS A 108 -2.52 -9.73 -6.35
N ASP A 109 -3.21 -10.73 -5.82
CA ASP A 109 -2.62 -11.84 -5.08
C ASP A 109 -1.71 -12.71 -5.97
N GLU A 110 -2.08 -12.93 -7.24
CA GLU A 110 -1.25 -13.69 -8.17
C GLU A 110 0.08 -13.00 -8.46
N CYS A 111 0.07 -11.67 -8.64
CA CYS A 111 1.31 -10.89 -8.81
C CYS A 111 2.20 -10.99 -7.57
N GLU A 112 1.59 -10.89 -6.38
CA GLU A 112 2.33 -10.95 -5.14
C GLU A 112 2.86 -12.36 -4.86
N ARG A 113 2.12 -13.42 -5.17
CA ARG A 113 2.48 -14.81 -4.89
C ARG A 113 3.63 -15.32 -5.77
N LYS A 114 3.73 -14.89 -7.03
CA LYS A 114 4.72 -15.42 -7.98
C LYS A 114 6.13 -14.87 -7.76
N SER A 115 6.27 -13.57 -7.52
CA SER A 115 7.59 -12.94 -7.44
C SER A 115 7.57 -11.54 -6.84
N TRP A 116 8.74 -11.05 -6.43
CA TRP A 116 8.98 -9.62 -6.24
C TRP A 116 9.48 -9.03 -7.55
N ASN A 117 8.56 -8.50 -8.37
CA ASN A 117 8.81 -7.83 -9.64
C ASN A 117 8.50 -6.33 -9.59
N TYR A 118 8.81 -5.68 -8.47
CA TYR A 118 8.32 -4.35 -8.10
C TYR A 118 8.68 -3.26 -9.11
N GLY A 119 9.89 -3.25 -9.68
CA GLY A 119 10.25 -2.31 -10.74
C GLY A 119 9.39 -2.46 -12.01
N ASN A 120 8.99 -3.68 -12.37
CA ASN A 120 8.06 -3.90 -13.49
C ASN A 120 6.62 -3.48 -13.12
N ARG A 121 6.20 -3.70 -11.87
CA ARG A 121 4.89 -3.24 -11.37
C ARG A 121 4.78 -1.71 -11.40
N ALA A 122 5.79 -1.00 -10.89
CA ALA A 122 5.81 0.47 -10.83
C ALA A 122 5.61 1.11 -12.20
N LYS A 123 6.15 0.51 -13.26
CA LYS A 123 5.96 1.00 -14.65
C LYS A 123 4.51 1.02 -15.14
N LYS A 124 3.63 0.24 -14.51
CA LYS A 124 2.23 0.05 -14.95
C LYS A 124 1.23 0.49 -13.88
N ASP A 125 1.64 0.55 -12.63
CA ASP A 125 0.81 0.89 -11.47
C ASP A 125 1.28 2.25 -10.91
N LYS A 126 0.52 3.30 -11.23
CA LYS A 126 0.89 4.67 -10.80
C LYS A 126 0.78 4.86 -9.30
N PHE A 127 -0.09 4.10 -8.63
CA PHE A 127 -0.17 4.13 -7.17
C PHE A 127 1.14 3.62 -6.57
N PHE A 128 1.58 2.45 -7.01
CA PHE A 128 2.82 1.85 -6.52
C PHE A 128 4.07 2.65 -6.95
N ALA A 129 4.06 3.26 -8.14
CA ALA A 129 5.15 4.11 -8.64
C ALA A 129 5.49 5.28 -7.69
N GLN A 130 4.48 5.87 -7.04
CA GLN A 130 4.70 6.97 -6.08
C GLN A 130 5.61 6.58 -4.90
N VAL A 131 5.65 5.30 -4.55
CA VAL A 131 6.50 4.77 -3.46
C VAL A 131 7.80 4.20 -4.02
N TRP A 132 7.74 3.53 -5.18
CA TRP A 132 8.91 2.89 -5.78
C TRP A 132 9.92 3.88 -6.36
N ASP A 133 9.45 4.81 -7.19
CA ASP A 133 10.30 5.68 -8.01
C ASP A 133 11.21 6.63 -7.19
N PRO A 134 10.80 7.17 -6.03
CA PRO A 134 11.70 8.00 -5.21
C PRO A 134 12.83 7.21 -4.53
N LEU A 135 12.71 5.88 -4.46
CA LEU A 135 13.57 5.01 -3.68
C LEU A 135 14.50 4.13 -4.55
N HIS A 136 14.23 4.02 -5.85
CA HIS A 136 14.89 3.06 -6.74
C HIS A 136 15.21 3.69 -8.10
N GLU A 137 16.27 3.21 -8.75
CA GLU A 137 16.63 3.68 -10.09
C GLU A 137 15.63 3.18 -11.16
N PRO A 138 15.33 3.95 -12.23
CA PRO A 138 14.34 3.56 -13.25
C PRO A 138 14.63 2.24 -13.99
N ASN A 139 15.87 1.76 -13.93
CA ASN A 139 16.33 0.52 -14.55
C ASN A 139 16.43 -0.66 -13.57
N GLU A 140 16.04 -0.48 -12.30
CA GLU A 140 15.97 -1.55 -11.30
C GLU A 140 14.75 -2.45 -11.55
N LEU A 141 14.89 -3.37 -12.51
CA LEU A 141 13.80 -4.24 -12.99
C LEU A 141 14.00 -5.71 -12.64
N ARG A 142 14.93 -6.00 -11.72
CA ARG A 142 15.22 -7.37 -11.31
C ARG A 142 13.99 -7.99 -10.65
N GLU A 143 13.67 -9.19 -11.07
CA GLU A 143 12.61 -10.01 -10.49
C GLU A 143 13.22 -11.07 -9.57
N TYR A 144 12.62 -11.24 -8.39
CA TYR A 144 12.97 -12.30 -7.44
C TYR A 144 11.79 -13.30 -7.36
N PRO A 145 11.88 -14.47 -8.00
CA PRO A 145 10.84 -15.49 -7.93
C PRO A 145 10.64 -15.99 -6.50
N LYS A 146 9.39 -16.18 -6.08
CA LYS A 146 9.06 -16.85 -4.81
C LYS A 146 9.02 -18.36 -5.07
N ILE A 147 9.97 -19.09 -4.49
CA ILE A 147 10.16 -20.54 -4.69
C ILE A 147 9.29 -21.37 -3.73
N VAL A 148 8.69 -20.72 -2.72
CA VAL A 148 7.74 -21.32 -1.79
C VAL A 148 6.45 -20.53 -1.90
N ASN A 149 5.34 -21.24 -2.13
CA ASN A 149 4.01 -20.66 -2.21
C ASN A 149 3.22 -21.03 -0.95
N GLU A 150 2.47 -20.08 -0.37
CA GLU A 150 1.60 -20.34 0.78
C GLU A 150 0.55 -21.46 0.55
N LEU A 151 0.23 -21.78 -0.70
CA LEU A 151 -0.70 -22.86 -1.08
C LEU A 151 -0.07 -24.26 -1.05
N GLU A 152 1.26 -24.35 -0.97
CA GLU A 152 2.03 -25.61 -1.03
C GLU A 152 2.56 -26.01 0.37
N ILE A 153 2.20 -25.26 1.40
CA ILE A 153 2.50 -25.58 2.79
C ILE A 153 1.40 -26.53 3.29
N GLU A 154 1.71 -27.84 3.30
CA GLU A 154 0.89 -28.89 3.95
C GLU A 154 0.71 -28.66 5.45
#